data_AF-A0A1F0RNV1-F1
#
_entry.id   AF-A0A1F0RNV1-F1
#
_cell.length_a   1.000
_cell.length_b   1.000
_cell.length_c   1.000
_cell.angle_alpha   90.00
_cell.angle_beta   90.00
_cell.angle_gamma   90.00
#
_symmetry.space_group_name_H-M   'P 1'
#
loop_
_entity.id
_entity.type
_entity.pdbx_description
1 polymer ?
#
loop_
_entity_poly.entity_id
_entity_poly.type
_entity_poly.pdbx_seq_one_letter_code
_entity_poly.pdbx_strand_id
1 'polypeptide(L)'
;MSALAAVGCSSLGRGEPILTQDIAARPEAEIDLARASEENRLRLIDPQFANEVTVVEDRWGIDSARLFFKESNTLILAEDSDAAALRAATLSVSQRVPMVTYDSSIRPQISQLLTDLDVDQILVIGDVPWASHNGEREVVHDPGNTKALGEYTAFRFESKVVVNRERMVDSITRLDSSTKTELKAAWEPLSQHLTKEKMPAIPAQARRDAQMAPVIVATKDSPLANVVNATAYGGTVFVMAQPDPTATKAGAAITAGLADGPIVALGPEFGSVTEFTHKIAQGWKE
;
A
#
# COMPACT_ATOMS: atom_id res chain seq x y z
N MET A 1 10.93 -51.27 4.09
CA MET A 1 10.85 -49.97 3.40
C MET A 1 10.29 -48.97 4.38
N SER A 2 11.13 -48.05 4.82
CA SER A 2 10.80 -47.03 5.82
C SER A 2 10.02 -45.90 5.15
N ALA A 3 8.78 -45.68 5.59
CA ALA A 3 8.05 -44.46 5.27
C ALA A 3 8.37 -43.44 6.36
N LEU A 4 9.27 -42.49 6.06
CA LEU A 4 9.39 -41.27 6.84
C LEU A 4 8.18 -40.38 6.52
N ALA A 5 7.25 -40.28 7.46
CA ALA A 5 6.28 -39.21 7.48
C ALA A 5 7.00 -37.92 7.91
N ALA A 6 7.09 -36.95 6.99
CA ALA A 6 7.52 -35.60 7.33
C ALA A 6 6.42 -34.94 8.17
N VAL A 7 6.65 -34.87 9.48
CA VAL A 7 5.84 -34.09 10.41
C VAL A 7 6.08 -32.61 10.10
N GLY A 8 5.11 -31.98 9.44
CA GLY A 8 5.06 -30.53 9.31
C GLY A 8 5.06 -29.90 10.71
N CYS A 9 5.94 -28.93 10.92
CA CYS A 9 5.95 -28.14 12.14
C CYS A 9 4.59 -27.47 12.31
N SER A 10 3.81 -28.03 13.22
CA SER A 10 2.51 -27.56 13.65
C SER A 10 2.65 -26.23 14.38
N SER A 11 1.80 -25.26 14.04
CA SER A 11 1.46 -24.07 14.82
C SER A 11 0.70 -24.44 16.10
N LEU A 12 1.26 -25.35 16.90
CA LEU A 12 0.70 -25.78 18.19
C LEU A 12 0.78 -24.61 19.18
N GLY A 13 -0.34 -23.90 19.37
CA GLY A 13 -0.57 -23.05 20.53
C GLY A 13 -1.14 -21.65 20.27
N ARG A 14 -1.08 -21.14 19.04
CA ARG A 14 -1.79 -19.91 18.65
C ARG A 14 -2.90 -20.30 17.69
N GLY A 15 -4.15 -20.12 18.10
CA GLY A 15 -5.30 -20.29 17.19
C GLY A 15 -5.19 -19.38 15.97
N GLU A 16 -6.13 -19.49 15.02
CA GLU A 16 -6.16 -18.61 13.84
C GLU A 16 -6.06 -17.13 14.24
N PRO A 17 -5.23 -16.32 13.56
CA PRO A 17 -5.02 -14.92 13.92
C PRO A 17 -6.35 -14.17 13.97
N ILE A 18 -6.54 -13.34 14.99
CA ILE A 18 -7.74 -12.50 15.09
C ILE A 18 -7.65 -11.37 14.09
N LEU A 19 -6.47 -10.78 13.96
CA LEU A 19 -6.20 -9.66 13.08
C LEU A 19 -5.98 -10.13 11.64
N THR A 20 -7.05 -10.08 10.85
CA THR A 20 -7.02 -10.28 9.39
C THR A 20 -7.62 -9.07 8.68
N GLN A 21 -7.39 -8.93 7.36
CA GLN A 21 -7.97 -7.84 6.57
C GLN A 21 -9.50 -7.82 6.59
N ASP A 22 -10.14 -8.94 6.96
CA ASP A 22 -11.60 -9.09 7.02
C ASP A 22 -12.16 -8.89 8.44
N ILE A 23 -11.36 -8.41 9.41
CA ILE A 23 -11.79 -8.18 10.79
C ILE A 23 -13.03 -7.29 10.90
N ALA A 24 -13.16 -6.30 10.02
CA ALA A 24 -14.32 -5.39 9.98
C ALA A 24 -15.63 -6.10 9.63
N ALA A 25 -15.57 -7.28 9.00
CA ALA A 25 -16.73 -8.10 8.66
C ALA A 25 -17.05 -9.17 9.73
N ARG A 26 -16.20 -9.33 10.76
CA ARG A 26 -16.41 -10.33 11.81
C ARG A 26 -17.48 -9.86 12.80
N PRO A 27 -18.32 -10.77 13.33
CA PRO A 27 -19.23 -10.44 14.41
C PRO A 27 -18.49 -9.92 15.64
N GLU A 28 -19.00 -8.86 16.29
CA GLU A 28 -18.33 -8.26 17.45
C GLU A 28 -18.11 -9.24 18.62
N ALA A 29 -19.00 -10.23 18.77
CA ALA A 29 -18.87 -11.28 19.78
C ALA A 29 -17.62 -12.16 19.58
N GLU A 30 -17.08 -12.23 18.37
CA GLU A 30 -15.88 -13.01 18.04
C GLU A 30 -14.58 -12.20 18.15
N ILE A 31 -14.68 -10.88 18.37
CA ILE A 31 -13.52 -9.99 18.46
C ILE A 31 -13.06 -9.91 19.92
N ASP A 32 -11.92 -10.52 20.22
CA ASP A 32 -11.23 -10.43 21.52
C ASP A 32 -10.16 -9.34 21.48
N LEU A 33 -10.40 -8.24 22.21
CA LEU A 33 -9.51 -7.09 22.26
C LEU A 33 -8.20 -7.38 23.02
N ALA A 34 -8.23 -8.24 24.03
CA ALA A 34 -7.03 -8.57 24.80
C ALA A 34 -6.07 -9.39 23.95
N ARG A 35 -6.61 -10.36 23.21
CA ARG A 35 -5.84 -11.15 22.26
C ARG A 35 -5.37 -10.33 21.06
N ALA A 36 -6.19 -9.41 20.53
CA ALA A 36 -5.75 -8.49 19.48
C ALA A 36 -4.58 -7.60 19.94
N SER A 37 -4.63 -7.08 21.18
CA SER A 37 -3.53 -6.32 21.80
C SER A 37 -2.24 -7.14 21.94
N GLU A 38 -2.36 -8.42 22.30
CA GLU A 38 -1.20 -9.32 22.34
C GLU A 38 -0.63 -9.57 20.94
N GLU A 39 -1.49 -9.88 19.96
CA GLU A 39 -1.07 -10.10 18.56
C GLU A 39 -0.35 -8.88 18.00
N ASN A 40 -0.84 -7.66 18.29
CA ASN A 40 -0.22 -6.40 17.88
C ASN A 40 1.16 -6.16 18.53
N ARG A 41 1.27 -6.32 19.84
CA ARG A 41 2.52 -6.04 20.58
C ARG A 41 3.63 -7.08 20.34
N LEU A 42 3.26 -8.30 19.94
CA LEU A 42 4.21 -9.39 19.66
C LEU A 42 4.64 -9.47 18.20
N ARG A 43 4.22 -8.53 17.34
CA ARG A 43 4.69 -8.48 15.94
C ARG A 43 6.18 -8.20 15.92
N LEU A 44 6.88 -8.87 15.02
CA LEU A 44 8.25 -8.52 14.68
C LEU A 44 8.17 -7.33 13.72
N ILE A 45 8.84 -6.22 14.03
CA ILE A 45 8.66 -4.94 13.33
C ILE A 45 10.03 -4.37 12.95
N ASP A 46 10.11 -3.73 11.78
CA ASP A 46 11.32 -3.06 11.32
C ASP A 46 11.67 -1.96 12.33
N PRO A 47 12.91 -1.91 12.83
CA PRO A 47 13.34 -0.92 13.80
C PRO A 47 13.02 0.53 13.43
N GLN A 48 12.89 0.85 12.13
CA GLN A 48 12.52 2.19 11.68
C GLN A 48 11.12 2.63 12.14
N PHE A 49 10.21 1.69 12.41
CA PHE A 49 8.84 1.99 12.88
C PHE A 49 8.67 1.73 14.37
N ALA A 50 9.68 1.18 15.04
CA ALA A 50 9.55 0.72 16.41
C ALA A 50 9.25 1.88 17.37
N ASN A 51 8.18 1.73 18.16
CA ASN A 51 7.70 2.73 19.12
C ASN A 51 7.27 4.07 18.48
N GLU A 52 6.79 4.05 17.24
CA GLU A 52 6.31 5.24 16.54
C GLU A 52 4.83 5.13 16.16
N VAL A 53 4.12 6.24 16.36
CA VAL A 53 2.79 6.49 15.79
C VAL A 53 2.95 7.54 14.71
N THR A 54 2.63 7.17 13.47
CA THR A 54 2.73 8.06 12.31
C THR A 54 1.35 8.29 11.72
N VAL A 55 0.99 9.53 11.42
CA VAL A 55 -0.15 9.87 10.57
C VAL A 55 0.38 10.52 9.30
N VAL A 56 0.07 9.94 8.14
CA VAL A 56 0.50 10.45 6.83
C VAL A 56 -0.60 11.35 6.29
N GLU A 57 -0.38 12.67 6.36
CA GLU A 57 -1.37 13.67 5.93
C GLU A 57 -1.31 13.98 4.43
N ASP A 58 -0.16 13.73 3.79
CA ASP A 58 0.05 14.02 2.38
C ASP A 58 -0.92 13.26 1.48
N ARG A 59 -1.54 13.97 0.53
CA ARG A 59 -2.47 13.42 -0.45
C ARG A 59 -1.76 12.76 -1.64
N TRP A 60 -0.53 13.18 -1.93
CA TRP A 60 0.13 12.89 -3.20
C TRP A 60 1.05 11.68 -3.15
N GLY A 61 1.36 11.17 -1.96
CA GLY A 61 2.20 9.98 -1.76
C GLY A 61 3.70 10.25 -1.60
N ILE A 62 4.12 11.51 -1.51
CA ILE A 62 5.50 11.90 -1.21
C ILE A 62 5.94 11.34 0.14
N ASP A 63 5.15 11.60 1.19
CA ASP A 63 5.54 11.25 2.55
C ASP A 63 5.47 9.74 2.77
N SER A 64 4.45 9.07 2.21
CA SER A 64 4.36 7.60 2.26
C SER A 64 5.47 6.93 1.44
N ALA A 65 5.86 7.47 0.28
CA ALA A 65 6.98 6.95 -0.49
C ALA A 65 8.28 7.01 0.33
N ARG A 66 8.58 8.14 0.98
CA ARG A 66 9.76 8.26 1.87
C ARG A 66 9.70 7.35 3.09
N LEU A 67 8.51 7.22 3.68
CA LEU A 67 8.30 6.42 4.88
C LEU A 67 8.58 4.94 4.62
N PHE A 68 8.12 4.41 3.48
CA PHE A 68 8.21 2.97 3.20
C PHE A 68 9.44 2.59 2.36
N PHE A 69 9.99 3.51 1.57
CA PHE A 69 11.10 3.22 0.67
C PHE A 69 12.32 4.07 1.06
N LYS A 70 13.45 3.39 1.30
CA LYS A 70 14.75 4.05 1.57
C LYS A 70 15.51 4.34 0.28
N GLU A 71 15.25 3.56 -0.75
CA GLU A 71 15.83 3.66 -2.09
C GLU A 71 14.84 3.04 -3.08
N SER A 72 14.89 3.47 -4.34
CA SER A 72 14.19 2.84 -5.45
C SER A 72 14.75 3.26 -6.79
N ASN A 73 15.13 2.28 -7.61
CA ASN A 73 15.53 2.53 -9.00
C ASN A 73 14.39 3.14 -9.85
N THR A 74 13.13 2.88 -9.49
CA THR A 74 11.96 3.34 -10.24
C THR A 74 10.99 4.10 -9.34
N LEU A 75 10.50 5.25 -9.79
CA LEU A 75 9.33 5.92 -9.22
C LEU A 75 8.21 5.96 -10.26
N ILE A 76 7.00 5.60 -9.85
CA ILE A 76 5.81 5.74 -10.69
C ILE A 76 5.19 7.11 -10.45
N LEU A 77 4.92 7.84 -11.54
CA LEU A 77 4.25 9.12 -11.53
C LEU A 77 2.91 8.99 -12.25
N ALA A 78 1.81 9.04 -11.51
CA ALA A 78 0.47 8.88 -12.07
C ALA A 78 -0.28 10.21 -12.18
N GLU A 79 -1.06 10.42 -13.23
CA GLU A 79 -2.05 11.52 -13.25
C GLU A 79 -3.07 11.38 -12.10
N ASP A 80 -3.72 12.48 -11.71
CA ASP A 80 -4.80 12.49 -10.71
C ASP A 80 -6.12 11.99 -11.31
N SER A 81 -6.14 10.72 -11.72
CA SER A 81 -7.34 10.00 -12.17
C SER A 81 -7.45 8.63 -11.49
N ASP A 82 -8.68 8.14 -11.33
CA ASP A 82 -8.92 6.83 -10.70
C ASP A 82 -8.31 5.69 -11.51
N ALA A 83 -8.41 5.79 -12.84
CA ALA A 83 -7.89 4.78 -13.76
C ALA A 83 -6.35 4.71 -13.70
N ALA A 84 -5.67 5.86 -13.64
CA ALA A 84 -4.22 5.92 -13.51
C ALA A 84 -3.75 5.44 -12.12
N ALA A 85 -4.47 5.78 -11.06
CA ALA A 85 -4.16 5.29 -9.71
C ALA A 85 -4.25 3.75 -9.62
N LEU A 86 -5.27 3.12 -10.22
CA LEU A 86 -5.38 1.65 -10.24
C LEU A 86 -4.30 0.97 -11.10
N ARG A 87 -3.89 1.62 -12.20
CA ARG A 87 -2.78 1.18 -13.03
C ARG A 87 -1.45 1.27 -12.28
N ALA A 88 -1.21 2.39 -11.60
CA ALA A 88 -0.06 2.60 -10.73
C ALA A 88 -0.04 1.57 -9.61
N ALA A 89 -1.16 1.33 -8.92
CA ALA A 89 -1.29 0.31 -7.89
C ALA A 89 -0.86 -1.08 -8.37
N THR A 90 -1.33 -1.47 -9.56
CA THR A 90 -0.98 -2.76 -10.19
C THR A 90 0.53 -2.89 -10.35
N LEU A 91 1.20 -1.87 -10.89
CA LEU A 91 2.64 -1.89 -11.16
C LEU A 91 3.49 -1.74 -9.89
N SER A 92 3.13 -0.80 -9.02
CA SER A 92 3.78 -0.56 -7.73
C SER A 92 3.77 -1.81 -6.86
N VAL A 93 2.63 -2.50 -6.72
CA VAL A 93 2.57 -3.72 -5.90
C VAL A 93 3.31 -4.89 -6.57
N SER A 94 3.23 -5.01 -7.90
CA SER A 94 3.89 -6.09 -8.63
C SER A 94 5.42 -5.99 -8.56
N GLN A 95 5.96 -4.78 -8.73
CA GLN A 95 7.41 -4.53 -8.77
C GLN A 95 7.98 -4.01 -7.46
N ARG A 96 7.13 -3.74 -6.45
CA ARG A 96 7.49 -3.14 -5.16
C ARG A 96 8.22 -1.82 -5.34
N VAL A 97 7.62 -0.93 -6.11
CA VAL A 97 8.16 0.41 -6.37
C VAL A 97 7.18 1.47 -5.89
N PRO A 98 7.67 2.60 -5.34
CA PRO A 98 6.83 3.70 -4.90
C PRO A 98 6.09 4.35 -6.08
N MET A 99 4.95 4.95 -5.77
CA MET A 99 4.25 5.86 -6.66
C MET A 99 3.93 7.19 -5.97
N VAL A 100 3.72 8.21 -6.80
CA VAL A 100 3.14 9.48 -6.39
C VAL A 100 2.10 9.93 -7.42
N THR A 101 1.02 10.55 -6.94
CA THR A 101 0.06 11.22 -7.80
C THR A 101 0.62 12.59 -8.15
N TYR A 102 0.72 12.88 -9.44
CA TYR A 102 1.26 14.12 -9.95
C TYR A 102 0.30 15.28 -9.72
N ASP A 103 0.82 16.36 -9.15
CA ASP A 103 0.24 17.69 -9.27
C ASP A 103 1.36 18.70 -9.54
N SER A 104 1.06 19.70 -10.37
CA SER A 104 2.04 20.71 -10.77
C SER A 104 2.61 21.53 -9.59
N SER A 105 1.82 21.70 -8.52
CA SER A 105 2.22 22.44 -7.32
C SER A 105 3.25 21.71 -6.47
N ILE A 106 3.38 20.39 -6.62
CA ILE A 106 4.33 19.57 -5.86
C ILE A 106 5.52 19.09 -6.69
N ARG A 107 5.68 19.60 -7.91
CA ARG A 107 6.79 19.24 -8.80
C ARG A 107 8.17 19.35 -8.13
N PRO A 108 8.49 20.40 -7.34
CA PRO A 108 9.75 20.47 -6.60
C PRO A 108 9.92 19.33 -5.58
N GLN A 109 8.84 18.96 -4.87
CA GLN A 109 8.84 17.87 -3.90
C GLN A 109 9.06 16.51 -4.58
N ILE A 110 8.46 16.30 -5.75
CA ILE A 110 8.71 15.11 -6.58
C ILE A 110 10.18 15.07 -7.01
N SER A 111 10.74 16.19 -7.49
CA SER A 111 12.16 16.26 -7.86
C SER A 111 13.10 15.95 -6.69
N GLN A 112 12.77 16.40 -5.48
CA GLN A 112 13.53 16.06 -4.28
C GLN A 112 13.38 14.58 -3.93
N LEU A 113 12.16 14.02 -3.99
CA LEU A 113 11.91 12.61 -3.73
C LEU A 113 12.70 11.69 -4.67
N LEU A 114 12.77 12.04 -5.97
CA LEU A 114 13.57 11.31 -6.96
C LEU A 114 15.06 11.25 -6.58
N THR A 115 15.57 12.29 -5.92
CA THR A 115 16.95 12.31 -5.42
C THR A 115 17.08 11.55 -4.11
N ASP A 116 16.13 11.72 -3.18
CA ASP A 116 16.14 11.05 -1.88
C ASP A 116 16.11 9.52 -2.00
N LEU A 117 15.40 9.02 -3.03
CA LEU A 117 15.23 7.60 -3.30
C LEU A 117 16.25 7.05 -4.31
N ASP A 118 17.17 7.86 -4.84
CA ASP A 118 18.14 7.44 -5.87
C ASP A 118 17.46 6.82 -7.10
N VAL A 119 16.47 7.53 -7.65
CA VAL A 119 15.66 7.06 -8.78
C VAL A 119 16.36 7.34 -10.11
N ASP A 120 16.59 6.28 -10.88
CA ASP A 120 17.13 6.31 -12.24
C ASP A 120 16.04 6.33 -13.32
N GLN A 121 14.88 5.69 -13.05
CA GLN A 121 13.80 5.53 -14.01
C GLN A 121 12.47 6.08 -13.45
N ILE A 122 11.76 6.85 -14.27
CA ILE A 122 10.45 7.39 -13.97
C ILE A 122 9.45 6.74 -14.91
N LEU A 123 8.46 6.04 -14.37
CA LEU A 123 7.34 5.54 -15.16
C LEU A 123 6.15 6.48 -15.02
N VAL A 124 5.78 7.13 -16.12
CA VAL A 124 4.64 8.03 -16.21
C VAL A 124 3.38 7.25 -16.62
N ILE A 125 2.30 7.40 -15.87
CA ILE A 125 1.00 6.79 -16.16
C ILE A 125 -0.04 7.89 -16.36
N GLY A 126 -0.68 7.90 -17.52
CA GLY A 126 -1.62 8.96 -17.93
C GLY A 126 -0.91 10.18 -18.53
N ASP A 127 -1.64 11.29 -18.61
CA ASP A 127 -1.17 12.54 -19.22
C ASP A 127 -0.48 13.43 -18.17
N VAL A 128 0.73 13.03 -17.78
CA VAL A 128 1.58 13.83 -16.89
C VAL A 128 2.63 14.58 -17.71
N PRO A 129 2.72 15.92 -17.59
CA PRO A 129 3.72 16.73 -18.30
C PRO A 129 5.11 16.62 -17.66
N TRP A 130 5.68 15.42 -17.66
CA TRP A 130 7.03 15.13 -17.20
C TRP A 130 7.89 14.67 -18.37
N ALA A 131 8.91 15.47 -18.72
CA ALA A 131 9.80 15.19 -19.84
C ALA A 131 11.20 14.81 -19.34
N SER A 132 11.86 13.91 -20.06
CA SER A 132 13.29 13.63 -19.88
C SER A 132 14.09 14.93 -20.01
N HIS A 133 14.87 15.26 -18.99
CA HIS A 133 15.89 16.29 -19.10
C HIS A 133 17.20 15.58 -19.45
N ASN A 134 17.91 16.08 -20.47
CA ASN A 134 19.07 15.42 -21.08
C ASN A 134 20.05 14.87 -20.03
N GLY A 135 20.08 13.55 -19.87
CA GLY A 135 21.13 12.81 -19.17
C GLY A 135 20.92 12.53 -17.68
N GLU A 136 19.83 12.96 -17.04
CA GLU A 136 19.67 12.74 -15.60
C GLU A 136 18.89 11.47 -15.24
N ARG A 137 17.74 11.19 -15.89
CA ARG A 137 16.88 10.04 -15.57
C ARG A 137 16.12 9.55 -16.80
N GLU A 138 15.90 8.25 -16.92
CA GLU A 138 15.06 7.66 -17.97
C GLU A 138 13.57 7.93 -17.66
N VAL A 139 12.83 8.51 -18.60
CA VAL A 139 11.38 8.68 -18.47
C VAL A 139 10.68 7.77 -19.47
N VAL A 140 9.80 6.91 -18.97
CA VAL A 140 9.03 5.93 -19.73
C VAL A 140 7.55 6.29 -19.60
N HIS A 141 6.83 6.41 -20.71
CA HIS A 141 5.40 6.67 -20.69
C HIS A 141 4.62 5.36 -20.87
N ASP A 142 3.80 5.00 -19.88
CA ASP A 142 2.93 3.83 -19.94
C ASP A 142 1.86 4.00 -21.03
N PRO A 143 1.75 3.06 -21.98
CA PRO A 143 0.75 3.15 -23.04
C PRO A 143 -0.66 2.73 -22.58
N GLY A 144 -0.87 2.42 -21.30
CA GLY A 144 -2.17 2.16 -20.69
C GLY A 144 -2.80 0.80 -21.01
N ASN A 145 -2.08 -0.11 -21.67
CA ASN A 145 -2.61 -1.41 -22.10
C ASN A 145 -2.00 -2.60 -21.33
N THR A 146 -2.72 -3.73 -21.30
CA THR A 146 -2.30 -4.94 -20.56
C THR A 146 -1.02 -5.57 -21.13
N LYS A 147 -0.73 -5.42 -22.44
CA LYS A 147 0.52 -5.92 -23.04
C LYS A 147 1.74 -5.28 -22.38
N ALA A 148 1.69 -3.97 -22.14
CA ALA A 148 2.77 -3.25 -21.49
C ALA A 148 3.08 -3.77 -20.08
N LEU A 149 2.08 -4.19 -19.28
CA LEU A 149 2.34 -4.81 -17.97
C LEU A 149 3.24 -6.03 -18.09
N GLY A 150 2.94 -6.89 -19.07
CA GLY A 150 3.75 -8.08 -19.29
C GLY A 150 5.15 -7.79 -19.82
N GLU A 151 5.33 -6.68 -20.51
CA GLU A 151 6.66 -6.22 -20.93
C GLU A 151 7.46 -5.65 -19.76
N TYR A 152 6.84 -4.84 -18.89
CA TYR A 152 7.48 -4.29 -17.69
C TYR A 152 7.91 -5.36 -16.70
N THR A 153 7.04 -6.34 -16.43
CA THR A 153 7.23 -7.26 -15.30
C THR A 153 7.57 -8.68 -15.72
N ALA A 154 7.58 -9.00 -17.02
CA ALA A 154 7.68 -10.36 -17.54
C ALA A 154 6.59 -11.34 -17.04
N PHE A 155 5.40 -10.83 -16.67
CA PHE A 155 4.28 -11.66 -16.19
C PHE A 155 3.00 -11.44 -16.99
N ARG A 156 2.11 -12.43 -16.95
CA ARG A 156 0.75 -12.29 -17.50
C ARG A 156 -0.18 -11.84 -16.38
N PHE A 157 -1.03 -10.86 -16.69
CA PHE A 157 -1.98 -10.32 -15.74
C PHE A 157 -3.41 -10.75 -16.05
N GLU A 158 -4.17 -11.00 -14.99
CA GLU A 158 -5.61 -11.18 -15.05
C GLU A 158 -6.30 -9.88 -14.62
N SER A 159 -7.21 -9.38 -15.47
CA SER A 159 -7.94 -8.15 -15.16
C SER A 159 -9.01 -8.39 -14.10
N LYS A 160 -9.01 -7.56 -13.06
CA LYS A 160 -10.08 -7.44 -12.07
C LYS A 160 -10.71 -6.05 -12.17
N VAL A 161 -12.00 -6.03 -12.43
CA VAL A 161 -12.76 -4.79 -12.54
C VAL A 161 -13.18 -4.31 -11.16
N VAL A 162 -12.82 -3.07 -10.82
CA VAL A 162 -13.31 -2.35 -9.66
C VAL A 162 -14.63 -1.68 -10.07
N VAL A 163 -15.71 -2.01 -9.37
CA VAL A 163 -17.08 -1.66 -9.80
C VAL A 163 -17.48 -0.22 -9.48
N ASN A 164 -16.91 0.38 -8.43
CA ASN A 164 -17.12 1.78 -8.06
C ASN A 164 -15.94 2.31 -7.20
N ARG A 165 -15.90 3.62 -6.99
CA ARG A 165 -14.83 4.32 -6.25
C ARG A 165 -14.66 3.84 -4.80
N GLU A 166 -15.76 3.55 -4.11
CA GLU A 166 -15.75 3.11 -2.71
C GLU A 166 -15.00 1.78 -2.50
N ARG A 167 -14.84 0.99 -3.56
CA ARG A 167 -14.10 -0.28 -3.54
C ARG A 167 -12.62 -0.15 -3.90
N MET A 168 -12.11 1.04 -4.23
CA MET A 168 -10.74 1.20 -4.70
C MET A 168 -9.72 0.84 -3.62
N VAL A 169 -9.82 1.44 -2.42
CA VAL A 169 -8.91 1.15 -1.31
C VAL A 169 -8.92 -0.35 -0.99
N ASP A 170 -10.09 -0.95 -0.77
CA ASP A 170 -10.21 -2.40 -0.51
C ASP A 170 -9.66 -3.27 -1.65
N SER A 171 -9.79 -2.83 -2.91
CA SER A 171 -9.24 -3.58 -4.04
C SER A 171 -7.72 -3.50 -4.10
N ILE A 172 -7.14 -2.35 -3.75
CA ILE A 172 -5.68 -2.12 -3.72
C ILE A 172 -5.05 -2.91 -2.57
N THR A 173 -5.61 -2.85 -1.36
CA THR A 173 -5.03 -3.53 -0.18
C THR A 173 -5.03 -5.06 -0.31
N ARG A 174 -5.83 -5.61 -1.22
CA ARG A 174 -5.90 -7.04 -1.57
C ARG A 174 -5.03 -7.42 -2.77
N LEU A 175 -4.31 -6.47 -3.37
CA LEU A 175 -3.33 -6.82 -4.38
C LEU A 175 -2.19 -7.60 -3.74
N ASP A 176 -1.84 -8.70 -4.38
CA ASP A 176 -0.68 -9.50 -3.99
C ASP A 176 0.28 -9.59 -5.17
N SER A 177 1.56 -9.32 -4.89
CA SER A 177 2.62 -9.35 -5.89
C SER A 177 2.75 -10.70 -6.60
N SER A 178 2.23 -11.81 -6.05
CA SER A 178 2.26 -13.14 -6.65
C SER A 178 1.09 -13.43 -7.59
N THR A 179 -0.11 -12.90 -7.34
CA THR A 179 -1.35 -13.23 -8.07
C THR A 179 -1.50 -12.54 -9.42
N LYS A 180 -0.64 -11.55 -9.73
CA LYS A 180 -0.59 -10.83 -11.03
C LYS A 180 -1.96 -10.31 -11.47
N THR A 181 -2.61 -9.58 -10.58
CA THR A 181 -3.93 -8.98 -10.84
C THR A 181 -3.76 -7.55 -11.37
N GLU A 182 -4.41 -7.24 -12.49
CA GLU A 182 -4.51 -5.87 -13.04
C GLU A 182 -5.84 -5.25 -12.61
N LEU A 183 -5.82 -4.16 -11.86
CA LEU A 183 -7.02 -3.43 -11.51
C LEU A 183 -7.46 -2.50 -12.65
N LYS A 184 -8.76 -2.48 -12.94
CA LYS A 184 -9.38 -1.57 -13.91
C LYS A 184 -10.63 -0.94 -13.33
N ALA A 185 -10.79 0.37 -13.50
CA ALA A 185 -12.04 1.05 -13.14
C ALA A 185 -13.15 0.69 -14.14
N ALA A 186 -14.35 0.38 -13.62
CA ALA A 186 -15.52 0.13 -14.46
C ALA A 186 -16.10 1.42 -15.07
N TRP A 187 -15.90 2.56 -14.42
CA TRP A 187 -16.52 3.84 -14.76
C TRP A 187 -15.64 4.73 -15.63
N GLU A 188 -14.34 4.47 -15.68
CA GLU A 188 -13.36 5.32 -16.35
C GLU A 188 -12.25 4.45 -16.95
N PRO A 189 -12.14 4.36 -18.29
CA PRO A 189 -11.03 3.67 -18.91
C PRO A 189 -9.76 4.51 -18.84
N LEU A 190 -8.61 3.87 -18.60
CA LEU A 190 -7.32 4.53 -18.77
C LEU A 190 -7.09 4.86 -20.24
N SER A 191 -6.68 6.09 -20.53
CA SER A 191 -6.26 6.51 -21.86
C SER A 191 -5.16 5.59 -22.39
N GLN A 192 -5.33 5.09 -23.62
CA GLN A 192 -4.35 4.22 -24.25
C GLN A 192 -3.65 4.93 -25.40
N HIS A 193 -2.35 4.74 -25.47
CA HIS A 193 -1.53 5.21 -26.57
C HIS A 193 -0.96 4.04 -27.35
N LEU A 194 -1.11 4.08 -28.67
CA LEU A 194 -0.52 3.07 -29.54
C LEU A 194 0.98 3.35 -29.66
N THR A 195 1.78 2.47 -29.07
CA THR A 195 3.24 2.43 -29.30
C THR A 195 3.64 1.11 -29.93
N LYS A 196 4.58 1.18 -30.87
CA LYS A 196 5.24 0.00 -31.46
C LYS A 196 6.50 -0.39 -30.70
N GLU A 197 6.98 0.50 -29.83
CA GLU A 197 8.16 0.25 -29.01
C GLU A 197 7.81 -0.74 -27.91
N LYS A 198 8.77 -1.61 -27.60
CA LYS A 198 8.65 -2.55 -26.50
C LYS A 198 8.95 -1.79 -25.21
N MET A 199 8.11 -1.98 -24.19
CA MET A 199 8.37 -1.36 -22.90
C MET A 199 9.61 -1.95 -22.23
N PRO A 200 10.45 -1.13 -21.58
CA PRO A 200 11.60 -1.61 -20.83
C PRO A 200 11.15 -2.44 -19.63
N ALA A 201 12.04 -3.26 -19.08
CA ALA A 201 11.73 -3.93 -17.82
C ALA A 201 11.80 -2.92 -16.67
N ILE A 202 10.87 -3.01 -15.72
CA ILE A 202 10.97 -2.31 -14.44
C ILE A 202 11.69 -3.27 -13.49
N PRO A 203 12.87 -2.94 -12.97
CA PRO A 203 13.54 -3.81 -12.01
C PRO A 203 12.66 -3.97 -10.76
N ALA A 204 12.25 -5.20 -10.46
CA ALA A 204 11.53 -5.47 -9.23
C ALA A 204 12.48 -5.28 -8.04
N GLN A 205 12.02 -4.59 -7.00
CA GLN A 205 12.75 -4.58 -5.75
C GLN A 205 12.64 -5.95 -5.06
N ALA A 206 13.73 -6.36 -4.42
CA ALA A 206 13.71 -7.51 -3.53
C ALA A 206 12.58 -7.33 -2.52
N ARG A 207 11.95 -8.44 -2.12
CA ARG A 207 11.04 -8.41 -0.99
C ARG A 207 11.89 -8.01 0.22
N ARG A 208 11.89 -6.72 0.57
CA ARG A 208 12.23 -6.28 1.92
C ARG A 208 11.34 -7.06 2.87
N ASP A 209 11.72 -7.18 4.13
CA ASP A 209 10.97 -7.93 5.13
C ASP A 209 9.59 -7.30 5.37
N ALA A 210 8.67 -7.40 4.42
CA ALA A 210 7.29 -6.94 4.49
C ALA A 210 6.54 -7.58 5.66
N GLN A 211 7.06 -8.72 6.14
CA GLN A 211 6.63 -9.38 7.38
C GLN A 211 6.91 -8.53 8.64
N MET A 212 7.72 -7.49 8.51
CA MET A 212 8.15 -6.55 9.56
C MET A 212 7.45 -5.19 9.47
N ALA A 213 6.45 -5.05 8.59
CA ALA A 213 5.70 -3.80 8.47
C ALA A 213 4.93 -3.47 9.78
N PRO A 214 4.78 -2.19 10.13
CA PRO A 214 3.96 -1.76 11.26
C PRO A 214 2.50 -2.15 11.03
N VAL A 215 1.65 -1.96 12.04
CA VAL A 215 0.21 -1.96 11.77
C VAL A 215 -0.10 -0.75 10.90
N ILE A 216 -0.73 -0.98 9.76
CA ILE A 216 -1.08 0.10 8.83
C ILE A 216 -2.59 0.17 8.74
N VAL A 217 -3.15 1.35 8.95
CA VAL A 217 -4.59 1.60 8.88
C VAL A 217 -4.91 2.62 7.81
N ALA A 218 -6.03 2.40 7.13
CA ALA A 218 -6.61 3.31 6.15
C ALA A 218 -8.13 3.31 6.29
N THR A 219 -8.79 4.27 5.68
CA THR A 219 -10.22 4.29 5.45
C THR A 219 -10.50 4.20 3.95
N LYS A 220 -11.77 4.08 3.56
CA LYS A 220 -12.16 4.15 2.13
C LYS A 220 -11.81 5.51 1.48
N ASP A 221 -11.62 6.55 2.29
CA ASP A 221 -11.37 7.92 1.85
C ASP A 221 -9.88 8.30 1.93
N SER A 222 -9.02 7.39 2.43
CA SER A 222 -7.57 7.56 2.48
C SER A 222 -6.97 7.82 1.09
N PRO A 223 -5.96 8.70 0.98
CA PRO A 223 -5.32 8.97 -0.31
C PRO A 223 -4.75 7.69 -0.95
N LEU A 224 -5.12 7.44 -2.21
CA LEU A 224 -4.78 6.20 -2.90
C LEU A 224 -3.26 5.98 -3.00
N ALA A 225 -2.48 7.03 -3.26
CA ALA A 225 -1.02 6.94 -3.33
C ALA A 225 -0.41 6.39 -2.03
N ASN A 226 -0.92 6.81 -0.87
CA ASN A 226 -0.47 6.30 0.43
C ASN A 226 -0.79 4.82 0.62
N VAL A 227 -2.00 4.41 0.27
CA VAL A 227 -2.44 3.01 0.34
C VAL A 227 -1.61 2.14 -0.61
N VAL A 228 -1.34 2.62 -1.83
CA VAL A 228 -0.52 1.91 -2.81
C VAL A 228 0.90 1.74 -2.30
N ASN A 229 1.55 2.79 -1.78
CA ASN A 229 2.92 2.72 -1.27
C ASN A 229 3.05 1.74 -0.10
N ALA A 230 2.12 1.77 0.85
CA ALA A 230 2.06 0.81 1.95
C ALA A 230 1.88 -0.64 1.47
N THR A 231 0.99 -0.85 0.48
CA THR A 231 0.73 -2.17 -0.08
C THR A 231 1.93 -2.67 -0.91
N ALA A 232 2.60 -1.78 -1.65
CA ALA A 232 3.77 -2.08 -2.48
C ALA A 232 5.00 -2.41 -1.62
N TYR A 233 5.14 -1.78 -0.46
CA TYR A 233 6.09 -2.18 0.59
C TYR A 233 5.82 -3.60 1.10
N GLY A 234 4.58 -4.08 0.96
CA GLY A 234 4.11 -5.40 1.38
C GLY A 234 3.48 -5.40 2.77
N GLY A 235 3.18 -4.23 3.34
CA GLY A 235 2.48 -4.12 4.61
C GLY A 235 1.01 -4.54 4.48
N THR A 236 0.48 -5.22 5.50
CA THR A 236 -0.95 -5.48 5.59
C THR A 236 -1.68 -4.22 6.02
N VAL A 237 -2.42 -3.62 5.09
CA VAL A 237 -3.27 -2.46 5.37
C VAL A 237 -4.64 -2.93 5.83
N PHE A 238 -5.06 -2.48 7.01
CA PHE A 238 -6.40 -2.69 7.56
C PHE A 238 -7.31 -1.52 7.20
N VAL A 239 -8.41 -1.81 6.49
CA VAL A 239 -9.38 -0.78 6.10
C VAL A 239 -10.43 -0.65 7.19
N MET A 240 -10.39 0.45 7.93
CA MET A 240 -11.33 0.80 8.97
C MET A 240 -12.59 1.43 8.39
N ALA A 241 -13.75 1.15 9.00
CA ALA A 241 -15.02 1.75 8.61
C ALA A 241 -15.11 3.24 8.96
N GLN A 242 -14.40 3.66 10.01
CA GLN A 242 -14.31 5.03 10.51
C GLN A 242 -12.85 5.30 10.89
N PRO A 243 -12.35 6.54 10.72
CA PRO A 243 -10.98 6.88 11.14
C PRO A 243 -10.80 6.84 12.67
N ASP A 244 -11.88 7.01 13.43
CA ASP A 244 -11.85 6.87 14.88
C ASP A 244 -11.79 5.37 15.29
N PRO A 245 -10.68 4.90 15.90
CA PRO A 245 -10.55 3.51 16.31
C PRO A 245 -11.54 3.10 17.39
N THR A 246 -12.11 4.05 18.14
CA THR A 246 -13.09 3.77 19.19
C THR A 246 -14.52 3.62 18.65
N ALA A 247 -14.76 3.92 17.36
CA ALA A 247 -16.10 3.90 16.78
C ALA A 247 -16.66 2.48 16.59
N THR A 248 -15.80 1.47 16.46
CA THR A 248 -16.20 0.07 16.28
C THR A 248 -15.26 -0.85 17.03
N LYS A 249 -15.76 -2.02 17.47
CA LYS A 249 -14.93 -3.02 18.14
C LYS A 249 -13.79 -3.54 17.23
N ALA A 250 -14.03 -3.62 15.92
CA ALA A 250 -13.01 -3.98 14.94
C ALA A 250 -11.90 -2.93 14.82
N GLY A 251 -12.26 -1.64 14.76
CA GLY A 251 -11.28 -0.54 14.76
C GLY A 251 -10.40 -0.54 16.02
N ALA A 252 -11.01 -0.81 17.17
CA ALA A 252 -10.29 -0.90 18.43
C ALA A 252 -9.40 -2.14 18.50
N ALA A 253 -9.84 -3.28 17.94
CA ALA A 253 -9.00 -4.47 17.84
C ALA A 253 -7.77 -4.24 16.98
N ILE A 254 -7.93 -3.62 15.80
CA ILE A 254 -6.81 -3.30 14.89
C ILE A 254 -5.75 -2.47 15.61
N THR A 255 -6.16 -1.51 16.44
CA THR A 255 -5.26 -0.55 17.10
C THR A 255 -4.89 -0.93 18.54
N ALA A 256 -5.41 -2.03 19.07
CA ALA A 256 -5.27 -2.40 20.48
C ALA A 256 -3.79 -2.51 20.87
N GLY A 257 -3.41 -1.81 21.94
CA GLY A 257 -2.05 -1.85 22.49
C GLY A 257 -1.00 -1.05 21.70
N LEU A 258 -1.41 -0.22 20.72
CA LEU A 258 -0.51 0.53 19.83
C LEU A 258 -0.51 2.04 20.09
N ALA A 259 -0.90 2.48 21.29
CA ALA A 259 -0.90 3.91 21.63
C ALA A 259 0.51 4.53 21.54
N ASP A 260 1.54 3.74 21.82
CA ASP A 260 2.95 4.10 21.68
C ASP A 260 3.59 3.49 20.41
N GLY A 261 2.77 3.05 19.44
CA GLY A 261 3.23 2.39 18.22
C GLY A 261 3.46 0.88 18.36
N PRO A 262 3.93 0.20 17.29
CA PRO A 262 4.21 0.74 15.96
C PRO A 262 2.97 0.73 15.05
N ILE A 263 2.46 1.92 14.68
CA ILE A 263 1.28 2.08 13.82
C ILE A 263 1.40 3.27 12.87
N VAL A 264 0.94 3.08 11.62
CA VAL A 264 0.89 4.11 10.59
C VAL A 264 -0.56 4.28 10.11
N ALA A 265 -1.10 5.49 10.19
CA ALA A 265 -2.40 5.85 9.67
C ALA A 265 -2.28 6.63 8.36
N LEU A 266 -2.93 6.15 7.30
CA LEU A 266 -2.72 6.62 5.93
C LEU A 266 -3.75 7.68 5.50
N GLY A 267 -3.83 8.80 6.21
CA GLY A 267 -4.62 9.92 5.72
C GLY A 267 -4.91 10.98 6.77
N PRO A 268 -5.24 12.21 6.35
CA PRO A 268 -5.53 13.31 7.25
C PRO A 268 -6.80 13.09 8.09
N GLU A 269 -7.70 12.20 7.67
CA GLU A 269 -8.93 11.89 8.40
C GLU A 269 -8.70 11.28 9.80
N PHE A 270 -7.51 10.76 10.06
CA PHE A 270 -7.12 10.21 11.36
C PHE A 270 -6.77 11.31 12.39
N GLY A 271 -6.64 12.57 11.95
CA GLY A 271 -6.27 13.71 12.80
C GLY A 271 -4.78 13.72 13.14
N SER A 272 -4.41 14.52 14.13
CA SER A 272 -3.02 14.59 14.57
C SER A 272 -2.57 13.29 15.27
N VAL A 273 -1.25 13.04 15.29
CA VAL A 273 -0.66 11.93 16.06
C VAL A 273 -1.13 11.92 17.52
N THR A 274 -1.23 13.09 18.15
CA THR A 274 -1.68 13.21 19.55
C THR A 274 -3.13 12.77 19.72
N GLU A 275 -4.03 13.21 18.84
CA GLU A 275 -5.44 12.84 18.89
C GLU A 275 -5.62 11.35 18.59
N PHE A 276 -4.89 10.82 17.61
CA PHE A 276 -4.96 9.42 17.23
C PHE A 276 -4.47 8.51 18.35
N THR A 277 -3.30 8.78 18.94
CA THR A 277 -2.78 8.07 20.13
C THR A 277 -3.74 8.15 21.30
N HIS A 278 -4.35 9.31 21.56
CA HIS A 278 -5.33 9.45 22.65
C HIS A 278 -6.55 8.53 22.45
N LYS A 279 -7.08 8.46 21.24
CA LYS A 279 -8.20 7.57 20.89
C LYS A 279 -7.83 6.09 21.04
N ILE A 280 -6.62 5.69 20.63
CA ILE A 280 -6.13 4.31 20.84
C ILE A 280 -6.05 4.00 22.34
N ALA A 281 -5.47 4.89 23.13
CA ALA A 281 -5.32 4.71 24.58
C ALA A 281 -6.67 4.67 25.32
N GLN A 282 -7.66 5.44 24.84
CA GLN A 282 -9.02 5.41 25.38
C GLN A 282 -9.68 4.03 25.20
N GLY A 283 -9.43 3.37 24.07
CA GLY A 283 -10.02 2.08 23.72
C GLY A 283 -11.53 2.16 23.44
N TRP A 284 -12.11 1.01 23.11
CA TRP A 284 -13.54 0.86 22.85
C TRP A 284 -14.34 0.66 24.14
N LYS A 285 -15.57 1.18 24.16
CA LYS A 285 -16.54 1.00 25.24
C LYS A 285 -17.82 0.40 24.65
N GLU A 286 -18.36 -0.60 25.35
CA GLU A 286 -19.67 -1.21 25.07
C GLU A 286 -20.84 -0.24 25.26
#